data_AF-A0A1M4WGI4-F1
#
_entry.id   AF-A0A1M4WGI4-F1
#
_cell.length_a   1.000
_cell.length_b   1.000
_cell.length_c   1.000
_cell.angle_alpha   90.00
_cell.angle_beta   90.00
_cell.angle_gamma   90.00
#
_symmetry.space_group_name_H-M   'P 1'
#
loop_
_entity.id
_entity.type
_entity.pdbx_description
1 polymer ?
#
loop_
_entity_poly.entity_id
_entity_poly.type
_entity_poly.pdbx_seq_one_letter_code
_entity_poly.pdbx_strand_id
1 'polypeptide(L)'
;MPTDTRHVLHTIHTATNDILSGYDTMVERAEPEILPTVRDLQRMHREHAAAQANWLSRFAESGEDDESFQGSVNQAVVTIRDWITGLDENALSAVRDGEQKLLDVYDSTMTDWTVDGDADISDGLTRQFAEIEDKVAALPER
;
A
#
# COMPACT_ATOMS: atom_id res chain seq x y z
N MET A 1 -5.17 -3.17 -22.47
CA MET A 1 -3.87 -2.48 -22.58
C MET A 1 -3.01 -3.03 -21.47
N PRO A 2 -1.72 -3.29 -21.69
CA PRO A 2 -0.84 -3.61 -20.59
C PRO A 2 -0.83 -2.44 -19.59
N THR A 3 -0.79 -2.74 -18.30
CA THR A 3 -0.78 -1.71 -17.27
C THR A 3 0.66 -1.26 -17.08
N ASP A 4 0.91 0.02 -17.33
CA ASP A 4 2.23 0.64 -17.24
C ASP A 4 2.84 0.46 -15.84
N THR A 5 4.01 -0.16 -15.75
CA THR A 5 4.65 -0.52 -14.47
C THR A 5 4.89 0.68 -13.56
N ARG A 6 5.26 1.83 -14.14
CA ARG A 6 5.46 3.08 -13.39
C ARG A 6 4.13 3.58 -12.83
N HIS A 7 3.05 3.48 -13.59
CA HIS A 7 1.69 3.77 -13.11
C HIS A 7 1.30 2.86 -11.93
N VAL A 8 1.43 1.54 -12.09
CA VAL A 8 1.09 0.56 -11.05
C VAL A 8 1.82 0.89 -9.76
N LEU A 9 3.13 1.06 -9.88
CA LEU A 9 3.99 1.30 -8.74
C LEU A 9 3.70 2.64 -8.05
N HIS A 10 3.44 3.71 -8.81
CA HIS A 10 3.08 4.99 -8.23
C HIS A 10 1.74 4.93 -7.47
N THR A 11 0.75 4.23 -8.02
CA THR A 11 -0.56 4.05 -7.38
C THR A 11 -0.42 3.28 -6.07
N ILE A 12 0.26 2.12 -6.08
CA ILE A 12 0.49 1.31 -4.89
C ILE A 12 1.33 2.07 -3.85
N HIS A 13 2.37 2.81 -4.29
CA HIS A 13 3.20 3.59 -3.39
C HIS A 13 2.42 4.72 -2.71
N THR A 14 1.54 5.41 -3.44
CA THR A 14 0.66 6.43 -2.88
C THR A 14 -0.26 5.83 -1.82
N ALA A 15 -0.93 4.71 -2.14
CA ALA A 15 -1.82 4.01 -1.21
C ALA A 15 -1.09 3.52 0.06
N THR A 16 0.12 2.99 -0.10
CA THR A 16 0.97 2.55 1.02
C THR A 16 1.33 3.72 1.96
N ASN A 17 1.67 4.89 1.40
CA ASN A 17 1.95 6.09 2.19
C ASN A 17 0.70 6.64 2.89
N ASP A 18 -0.47 6.52 2.27
CA ASP A 18 -1.74 6.92 2.90
C ASP A 18 -2.06 6.06 4.12
N ILE A 19 -1.83 4.74 4.04
CA ILE A 19 -1.90 3.83 5.20
C ILE A 19 -0.88 4.21 6.26
N LEU A 20 0.37 4.47 5.89
CA LEU A 20 1.43 4.81 6.85
C LEU A 20 1.11 6.06 7.65
N SER A 21 0.62 7.11 7.01
CA SER A 21 0.20 8.32 7.73
C SER A 21 -0.96 8.04 8.68
N GLY A 22 -1.84 7.11 8.33
CA GLY A 22 -2.84 6.60 9.24
C GLY A 22 -2.19 5.95 10.46
N TYR A 23 -1.30 4.99 10.26
CA TYR A 23 -0.60 4.32 11.35
C TYR A 23 0.19 5.27 12.25
N ASP A 24 0.83 6.30 11.69
CA ASP A 24 1.51 7.33 12.47
C ASP A 24 0.55 8.00 13.48
N THR A 25 -0.65 8.36 13.02
CA THR A 25 -1.71 8.92 13.88
C THR A 25 -2.22 7.89 14.90
N MET A 26 -2.34 6.63 14.49
CA MET A 26 -2.81 5.55 15.35
C MET A 26 -1.84 5.25 16.48
N VAL A 27 -0.53 5.20 16.21
CA VAL A 27 0.51 4.93 17.22
C VAL A 27 0.52 5.98 18.34
N GLU A 28 0.17 7.23 18.04
CA GLU A 28 0.08 8.30 19.05
C GLU A 28 -1.09 8.11 20.04
N ARG A 29 -2.10 7.32 19.65
CA ARG A 29 -3.40 7.25 20.34
C ARG A 29 -3.82 5.84 20.75
N ALA A 30 -3.14 4.82 20.22
CA ALA A 30 -3.45 3.41 20.43
C ALA A 30 -3.27 3.00 21.90
N GLU A 31 -4.19 2.17 22.38
CA GLU A 31 -4.09 1.58 23.72
C GLU A 31 -2.89 0.62 23.81
N PRO A 32 -2.29 0.44 25.00
CA PRO A 32 -1.10 -0.38 25.18
C PRO A 32 -1.25 -1.84 24.69
N GLU A 33 -2.48 -2.37 24.72
CA GLU A 33 -2.79 -3.73 24.31
C GLU A 33 -2.70 -3.93 22.79
N ILE A 34 -3.11 -2.94 22.01
CA ILE A 34 -3.11 -3.01 20.54
C ILE A 34 -1.86 -2.36 19.91
N LEU A 35 -1.15 -1.50 20.65
CA LEU A 35 0.03 -0.78 20.19
C LEU A 35 1.13 -1.68 19.57
N PRO A 36 1.44 -2.88 20.09
CA PRO A 36 2.40 -3.78 19.45
C PRO A 36 1.99 -4.18 18.03
N THR A 37 0.72 -4.52 17.83
CA THR A 37 0.16 -4.89 16.52
C THR A 37 0.22 -3.72 15.55
N VAL A 38 -0.20 -2.53 16.01
CA VAL A 38 -0.17 -1.30 15.21
C VAL A 38 1.25 -0.96 14.76
N ARG A 39 2.25 -1.08 15.65
CA ARG A 39 3.65 -0.84 15.30
C ARG A 39 4.23 -1.87 14.35
N ASP A 40 3.82 -3.14 14.47
CA ASP A 40 4.27 -4.18 13.57
C ASP A 40 3.78 -3.96 12.14
N LEU A 41 2.50 -3.62 11.97
CA LEU A 41 1.91 -3.25 10.67
C LEU A 41 2.56 -1.98 10.10
N GLN A 42 2.72 -0.95 10.93
CA GLN A 42 3.40 0.27 10.51
C GLN A 42 4.84 0.00 10.03
N ARG A 43 5.59 -0.85 10.73
CA ARG A 43 6.95 -1.23 10.34
C ARG A 43 6.96 -1.94 8.99
N MET A 44 6.08 -2.94 8.81
CA MET A 44 5.93 -3.66 7.54
C MET A 44 5.66 -2.69 6.38
N HIS A 45 4.68 -1.80 6.53
CA HIS A 45 4.36 -0.82 5.48
C HIS A 45 5.51 0.15 5.19
N ARG A 46 6.34 0.50 6.18
CA ARG A 46 7.54 1.32 5.95
C ARG A 46 8.58 0.57 5.10
N GLU A 47 8.75 -0.72 5.35
CA GLU A 47 9.64 -1.58 4.55
C GLU A 47 9.13 -1.69 3.11
N HIS A 48 7.81 -1.87 2.93
CA HIS A 48 7.18 -1.89 1.60
C HIS A 48 7.35 -0.56 0.86
N ALA A 49 7.04 0.57 1.52
CA ALA A 49 7.19 1.91 0.95
C ALA A 49 8.65 2.20 0.54
N ALA A 50 9.63 1.76 1.32
CA ALA A 50 11.05 1.92 0.99
C ALA A 50 11.44 1.12 -0.26
N ALA A 51 10.98 -0.13 -0.39
CA ALA A 51 11.22 -0.96 -1.57
C ALA A 51 10.57 -0.34 -2.82
N GLN A 52 9.32 0.10 -2.70
CA GLN A 52 8.58 0.75 -3.79
C GLN A 52 9.25 2.06 -4.23
N ALA A 53 9.73 2.88 -3.30
CA ALA A 53 10.47 4.10 -3.61
C ALA A 53 11.78 3.80 -4.36
N ASN A 54 12.49 2.72 -3.99
CA ASN A 54 13.68 2.27 -4.71
C ASN A 54 13.36 1.80 -6.14
N TRP A 55 12.25 1.10 -6.34
CA TRP A 55 11.81 0.75 -7.69
C TRP A 55 11.42 1.99 -8.51
N LEU A 56 10.74 2.98 -7.92
CA LEU A 56 10.40 4.24 -8.59
C LEU A 56 11.65 5.04 -8.97
N SER A 57 12.68 5.06 -8.13
CA SER A 57 13.91 5.78 -8.45
C SER A 57 14.65 5.19 -9.65
N ARG A 58 14.57 3.87 -9.87
CA ARG A 58 15.16 3.22 -11.06
C ARG A 58 14.56 3.72 -12.38
N PHE A 59 13.27 4.04 -12.41
CA PHE A 59 12.60 4.65 -13.58
C PHE A 59 13.00 6.13 -13.78
N ALA A 60 13.30 6.85 -12.70
CA ALA A 60 13.78 8.24 -12.81
C ALA A 60 15.24 8.30 -13.31
N GLU A 61 16.06 7.30 -12.95
CA GLU A 61 17.47 7.21 -13.35
C GLU A 61 17.64 6.68 -14.79
N SER A 62 16.71 5.86 -15.29
CA SER A 62 16.75 5.29 -16.65
C SER A 62 16.50 6.32 -17.75
N GLY A 63 16.05 7.54 -17.42
CA GLY A 63 15.77 8.58 -18.41
C GLY A 63 14.57 8.25 -19.30
N GLU A 64 13.68 7.37 -18.84
CA GLU A 64 12.36 7.12 -19.44
C GLU A 64 11.44 8.32 -19.17
N ASP A 65 11.84 9.49 -19.66
CA ASP A 65 10.97 10.64 -19.87
C ASP A 65 10.94 10.87 -21.38
N ASP A 66 9.78 10.68 -22.00
CA ASP A 66 9.12 11.77 -22.73
C ASP A 66 7.73 11.32 -23.23
N GLU A 67 6.78 12.24 -23.13
CA GLU A 67 5.48 12.30 -23.83
C GLU A 67 4.23 11.54 -23.33
N SER A 68 4.25 10.35 -22.70
CA SER A 68 2.96 9.61 -22.52
C SER A 68 2.14 9.87 -21.24
N PHE A 69 2.64 10.58 -20.23
CA PHE A 69 1.97 10.66 -18.91
C PHE A 69 1.21 11.95 -18.60
N GLN A 70 1.12 12.90 -19.54
CA GLN A 70 0.30 14.11 -19.36
C GLN A 70 -1.19 13.90 -19.68
N GLY A 71 -1.56 12.73 -20.21
CA GLY A 71 -2.89 12.48 -20.76
C GLY A 71 -3.54 11.23 -20.21
N SER A 72 -3.78 11.15 -18.90
CA SER A 72 -4.89 10.44 -18.23
C SER A 72 -4.56 10.14 -16.75
N VAL A 73 -4.23 11.17 -15.96
CA VAL A 73 -4.39 11.03 -14.50
C VAL A 73 -5.86 11.29 -14.19
N ASN A 74 -6.71 10.31 -14.49
CA ASN A 74 -7.99 10.22 -13.80
C ASN A 74 -7.65 9.65 -12.42
N GLN A 75 -7.01 10.48 -11.59
CA GLN A 75 -6.40 10.08 -10.33
C GLN A 75 -7.53 9.86 -9.32
N ALA A 76 -8.14 8.67 -9.38
CA ALA A 76 -8.90 8.14 -8.26
C ALA A 76 -7.87 7.75 -7.19
N VAL A 77 -7.30 8.76 -6.51
CA VAL A 77 -6.55 8.53 -5.28
C VAL A 77 -7.55 7.92 -4.31
N VAL A 78 -7.37 6.64 -4.00
CA VAL A 78 -8.14 5.98 -2.96
C VAL A 78 -7.65 6.56 -1.64
N THR A 79 -8.40 7.47 -1.05
CA THR A 79 -8.12 7.94 0.31
C THR A 79 -8.34 6.77 1.25
N ILE A 80 -7.25 6.12 1.65
CA ILE A 80 -7.33 5.02 2.60
C ILE A 80 -7.46 5.60 4.02
N ARG A 81 -6.80 6.72 4.37
CA ARG A 81 -6.70 7.30 5.73
C ARG A 81 -7.98 7.39 6.59
N ASP A 82 -9.17 7.50 6.00
CA ASP A 82 -10.42 7.76 6.73
C ASP A 82 -10.81 6.67 7.75
N TRP A 83 -10.27 5.44 7.66
CA TRP A 83 -10.59 4.36 8.60
C TRP A 83 -10.06 4.59 10.03
N ILE A 84 -9.00 5.38 10.25
CA ILE A 84 -8.38 5.58 11.59
C ILE A 84 -9.04 6.62 12.47
N THR A 85 -9.95 7.44 11.93
CA THR A 85 -10.55 8.54 12.70
C THR A 85 -11.45 8.06 13.85
N GLY A 86 -11.86 6.79 13.85
CA GLY A 86 -12.72 6.16 14.87
C GLY A 86 -11.96 5.24 15.83
N LEU A 87 -10.94 5.74 16.53
CA LEU A 87 -10.29 5.05 17.65
C LEU A 87 -11.25 4.94 18.85
N ASP A 88 -12.24 4.08 18.68
CA ASP A 88 -13.19 3.62 19.69
C ASP A 88 -13.02 2.09 19.83
N GLU A 89 -13.94 1.39 20.50
CA GLU A 89 -13.94 -0.05 20.83
C GLU A 89 -13.75 -1.02 19.62
N ASN A 90 -13.59 -0.49 18.39
CA ASN A 90 -13.47 -1.21 17.12
C ASN A 90 -12.17 -0.90 16.35
N ALA A 91 -11.12 -0.37 16.99
CA ALA A 91 -9.86 0.01 16.34
C ALA A 91 -9.25 -1.09 15.43
N LEU A 92 -9.34 -2.37 15.82
CA LEU A 92 -8.83 -3.49 15.01
C LEU A 92 -9.71 -3.80 13.79
N SER A 93 -11.02 -3.55 13.87
CA SER A 93 -11.92 -3.67 12.71
C SER A 93 -11.58 -2.59 11.68
N ALA A 94 -11.33 -1.36 12.14
CA ALA A 94 -10.91 -0.28 11.27
C ALA A 94 -9.56 -0.59 10.59
N VAL A 95 -8.60 -1.17 11.33
CA VAL A 95 -7.33 -1.68 10.76
C VAL A 95 -7.59 -2.67 9.65
N ARG A 96 -8.42 -3.70 9.90
CA ARG A 96 -8.77 -4.71 8.89
C ARG A 96 -9.37 -4.07 7.63
N ASP A 97 -10.31 -3.14 7.78
CA ASP A 97 -10.94 -2.45 6.66
C ASP A 97 -9.93 -1.60 5.86
N GLY A 98 -8.98 -0.97 6.56
CA GLY A 98 -7.90 -0.21 5.96
C GLY A 98 -6.98 -1.06 5.10
N GLU A 99 -6.51 -2.17 5.68
CA GLU A 99 -5.66 -3.13 4.97
C GLU A 99 -6.38 -3.78 3.79
N GLN A 100 -7.67 -4.11 3.93
CA GLN A 100 -8.46 -4.63 2.82
C GLN A 100 -8.54 -3.65 1.65
N LYS A 101 -8.75 -2.36 1.93
CA LYS A 101 -8.73 -1.33 0.88
C LYS A 101 -7.38 -1.23 0.17
N LEU A 102 -6.27 -1.47 0.90
CA LEU A 102 -4.96 -1.52 0.27
C LEU A 102 -4.82 -2.76 -0.62
N LEU A 103 -5.24 -3.94 -0.15
CA LEU A 103 -5.27 -5.16 -0.97
C LEU A 103 -6.09 -4.97 -2.24
N ASP A 104 -7.25 -4.30 -2.15
CA ASP A 104 -8.10 -3.98 -3.31
C ASP A 104 -7.36 -3.05 -4.30
N VAL A 105 -6.48 -2.16 -3.84
CA VAL A 105 -5.63 -1.33 -4.72
C VAL A 105 -4.60 -2.19 -5.45
N TYR A 106 -3.95 -3.15 -4.78
CA TYR A 106 -3.05 -4.09 -5.45
C TYR A 106 -3.79 -4.91 -6.52
N ASP A 107 -4.92 -5.51 -6.16
CA ASP A 107 -5.71 -6.37 -7.07
C ASP A 107 -6.27 -5.60 -8.27
N SER A 108 -6.79 -4.39 -8.04
CA SER A 108 -7.36 -3.56 -9.13
C SER A 108 -6.30 -2.95 -10.05
N THR A 109 -5.05 -2.82 -9.58
CA THR A 109 -3.97 -2.17 -10.34
C THR A 109 -3.06 -3.17 -11.04
N MET A 110 -2.87 -4.38 -10.48
CA MET A 110 -2.06 -5.43 -11.11
C MET A 110 -2.90 -6.25 -12.10
N THR A 111 -2.45 -6.38 -13.36
CA THR A 111 -3.14 -7.19 -14.37
C THR A 111 -2.52 -8.58 -14.41
N ASP A 112 -3.32 -9.63 -14.14
CA ASP A 112 -2.86 -11.02 -14.07
C ASP A 112 -1.66 -11.22 -13.10
N TRP A 113 -1.55 -10.39 -12.05
CA TRP A 113 -0.40 -10.36 -11.13
C TRP A 113 0.94 -10.07 -11.80
N THR A 114 0.90 -9.42 -12.96
CA THR A 114 2.07 -9.02 -13.72
C THR A 114 2.09 -7.51 -13.93
N VAL A 115 3.30 -6.97 -13.99
CA VAL A 115 3.56 -5.62 -14.50
C VAL A 115 4.49 -5.72 -15.70
N ASP A 116 4.29 -4.86 -16.69
CA ASP A 116 5.05 -4.92 -17.94
C ASP A 116 6.54 -4.61 -17.73
N GLY A 117 7.42 -5.53 -18.12
CA GLY A 117 8.84 -5.24 -18.28
C GLY A 117 9.74 -5.39 -17.05
N ASP A 118 9.24 -5.77 -15.86
CA ASP A 118 10.10 -6.08 -14.71
C ASP A 118 9.48 -7.17 -13.79
N ALA A 119 10.00 -8.39 -13.91
CA ALA A 119 9.57 -9.53 -13.11
C ALA A 119 9.95 -9.38 -11.62
N ASP A 120 11.05 -8.69 -11.31
CA ASP A 120 11.47 -8.47 -9.92
C ASP A 120 10.46 -7.55 -9.20
N ILE A 121 9.90 -6.57 -9.90
CA ILE A 121 8.85 -5.69 -9.37
C ILE A 121 7.55 -6.48 -9.20
N SER A 122 7.17 -7.31 -10.17
CA SER A 122 5.97 -8.17 -10.08
C SER A 122 6.04 -9.11 -8.86
N ASP A 123 7.17 -9.79 -8.69
CA ASP A 123 7.43 -10.71 -7.57
C ASP A 123 7.45 -9.95 -6.23
N GLY A 124 8.06 -8.77 -6.21
CA GLY A 124 8.12 -7.91 -5.04
C GLY A 124 6.74 -7.44 -4.58
N LEU A 125 5.90 -6.95 -5.50
CA LEU A 125 4.54 -6.51 -5.19
C LEU A 125 3.64 -7.68 -4.76
N THR A 126 3.76 -8.83 -5.42
CA THR A 126 3.03 -10.06 -5.05
C THR A 126 3.40 -10.52 -3.63
N ARG A 127 4.69 -10.44 -3.27
CA ARG A 127 5.14 -10.74 -1.91
C ARG A 127 4.57 -9.77 -0.88
N GLN A 128 4.52 -8.47 -1.18
CA GLN A 128 3.94 -7.46 -0.29
C GLN A 128 2.45 -7.73 -0.06
N PHE A 129 1.71 -8.05 -1.13
CA PHE A 129 0.30 -8.42 -1.04
C PHE A 129 0.06 -9.62 -0.12
N ALA A 130 0.80 -10.71 -0.33
CA ALA A 130 0.68 -11.91 0.49
C ALA A 130 1.03 -11.65 1.97
N GLU A 131 2.04 -10.81 2.22
CA GLU A 131 2.40 -10.43 3.59
C GLU A 131 1.29 -9.63 4.28
N ILE A 132 0.63 -8.72 3.56
CA ILE A 132 -0.52 -7.97 4.09
C ILE A 132 -1.69 -8.93 4.37
N GLU A 133 -2.03 -9.84 3.45
CA GLU A 133 -3.08 -10.85 3.67
C GLU A 133 -2.80 -11.68 4.93
N ASP A 134 -1.57 -12.20 5.09
CA ASP A 134 -1.17 -13.00 6.24
C ASP A 134 -1.34 -12.20 7.55
N LYS A 135 -0.97 -10.91 7.54
CA LYS A 135 -1.14 -10.04 8.71
C LYS A 135 -2.61 -9.78 9.02
N VAL A 136 -3.42 -9.49 8.00
CA VAL A 136 -4.86 -9.24 8.17
C VAL A 136 -5.58 -10.47 8.72
N ALA A 137 -5.25 -11.65 8.20
CA ALA A 137 -5.81 -12.92 8.66
C ALA A 137 -5.42 -13.25 10.11
N ALA A 138 -4.24 -12.79 10.56
CA ALA A 138 -3.78 -12.97 11.94
C ALA A 138 -4.39 -11.97 12.93
N LEU A 139 -5.07 -10.91 12.48
CA LEU A 139 -5.77 -9.97 13.37
C LEU A 139 -6.98 -10.66 14.03
N PRO A 140 -7.21 -10.48 15.34
CA PRO A 140 -8.31 -11.15 16.02
C PRO A 140 -9.67 -10.66 15.51
N GLU A 141 -10.60 -11.60 15.35
CA GLU A 141 -12.00 -11.34 14.94
C GLU A 141 -12.87 -10.91 16.13
N ARG A 142 -12.41 -9.90 16.89
CA ARG A 142 -13.01 -9.45 18.17
C ARG A 142 -12.95 -10.46 19.32
#